data_AF-A0A1H4G3T7-F1
#
_entry.id   AF-A0A1H4G3T7-F1
#
_cell.length_a   1.000
_cell.length_b   1.000
_cell.length_c   1.000
_cell.angle_alpha   90.00
_cell.angle_beta   90.00
_cell.angle_gamma   90.00
#
_symmetry.space_group_name_H-M   'P 1'
#
loop_
_entity.id
_entity.type
_entity.pdbx_description
1 polymer ?
#
loop_
_entity_poly.entity_id
_entity_poly.type
_entity_poly.pdbx_seq_one_letter_code
_entity_poly.pdbx_strand_id
1 'polypeptide(L)'
;MKVTCRNKRAGCLANHNDRNFDIQKADHIDISKSINNIYGNIYEDEGLKFKDVELKYYKEQYGERIKHINETYIKARHKERCMTIEKYYLKHPPEETILQIGTMNDNINPEIFKDCVMDYLKELEKYNSNCHVLDWAIHVDEKSPHAHIRKCWDYTNENGDLIISKEKALEKLGFSRVDEHLPQGRRNNRTVSFDAMMREKWTEIVEARGFVIERKTEREINPEREDMDIHQFKERKLKENLEIIREYQVKVQELENQITEKDSQKREIEARAEVERIENEREFQNTVVRLNQLIIEQRKQIKMLEKEIQRNKHKSKDEEIEL
;
A
#
# COMPACT_ATOMS: atom_id res chain seq x y z
N MET A 1 -17.86 -4.75 -9.90
CA MET A 1 -16.52 -4.88 -9.31
C MET A 1 -15.47 -4.95 -10.40
N LYS A 2 -14.23 -4.56 -10.09
CA LYS A 2 -13.07 -4.69 -10.97
C LYS A 2 -12.35 -6.01 -10.71
N VAL A 3 -11.93 -6.73 -11.75
CA VAL A 3 -11.09 -7.93 -11.61
C VAL A 3 -9.73 -7.68 -12.23
N THR A 4 -8.69 -8.26 -11.64
CA THR A 4 -7.32 -8.19 -12.17
C THR A 4 -6.74 -9.60 -12.27
N CYS A 5 -6.23 -9.93 -13.46
CA CYS A 5 -5.37 -11.09 -13.69
C CYS A 5 -4.18 -10.62 -14.54
N ARG A 6 -2.99 -10.59 -13.94
CA ARG A 6 -1.77 -10.05 -14.57
C ARG A 6 -0.61 -11.02 -14.44
N ASN A 7 0.11 -11.22 -15.53
CA ASN A 7 1.32 -12.04 -15.54
C ASN A 7 2.58 -11.18 -15.50
N LYS A 8 3.58 -11.60 -14.71
CA LYS A 8 4.90 -10.97 -14.63
C LYS A 8 5.99 -12.04 -14.61
N ARG A 9 7.19 -11.68 -15.08
CA ARG A 9 8.40 -12.49 -14.89
C ARG A 9 9.40 -11.65 -14.11
N ALA A 10 9.63 -12.02 -12.86
CA ALA A 10 10.70 -11.44 -12.06
C ALA A 10 11.19 -12.47 -11.03
N GLY A 11 12.50 -12.70 -11.02
CA GLY A 11 13.14 -13.76 -10.24
C GLY A 11 13.21 -13.52 -8.73
N CYS A 12 12.86 -12.31 -8.25
CA CYS A 12 13.03 -11.90 -6.84
C CYS A 12 11.72 -11.84 -6.04
N LEU A 13 10.61 -12.36 -6.56
CA LEU A 13 9.28 -12.20 -5.93
C LEU A 13 8.95 -13.32 -4.91
N ALA A 14 9.65 -14.46 -4.95
CA ALA A 14 9.38 -15.60 -4.06
C ALA A 14 9.43 -15.22 -2.57
N ASN A 15 10.45 -14.49 -2.12
CA ASN A 15 10.59 -14.07 -0.72
C ASN A 15 9.46 -13.14 -0.24
N HIS A 16 8.88 -12.34 -1.15
CA HIS A 16 7.77 -11.46 -0.80
C HIS A 16 6.48 -12.26 -0.63
N ASN A 17 6.35 -13.33 -1.41
CA ASN A 17 5.16 -14.17 -1.48
C ASN A 17 5.06 -15.18 -0.33
N ASP A 18 6.18 -15.67 0.20
CA ASP A 18 6.19 -16.51 1.40
C ASP A 18 6.48 -15.71 2.69
N ARG A 19 6.43 -14.38 2.62
CA ARG A 19 6.70 -13.44 3.72
C ARG A 19 8.04 -13.68 4.45
N ASN A 20 9.02 -14.24 3.74
CA ASN A 20 10.35 -14.53 4.29
C ASN A 20 11.25 -13.26 4.28
N PHE A 21 10.77 -12.20 4.91
CA PHE A 21 11.48 -10.94 5.18
C PHE A 21 10.98 -10.32 6.49
N ASP A 22 11.61 -9.24 6.93
CA ASP A 22 11.20 -8.53 8.15
C ASP A 22 9.87 -7.78 7.93
N ILE A 23 8.75 -8.46 8.19
CA ILE A 23 7.39 -7.95 8.01
C ILE A 23 7.14 -6.69 8.87
N GLN A 24 7.84 -6.53 10.00
CA GLN A 24 7.69 -5.36 10.88
C GLN A 24 8.10 -4.04 10.21
N LYS A 25 8.87 -4.12 9.11
CA LYS A 25 9.29 -2.95 8.33
C LYS A 25 8.37 -2.63 7.15
N ALA A 26 7.29 -3.39 6.96
CA ALA A 26 6.36 -3.18 5.86
C ALA A 26 5.11 -2.41 6.32
N ASP A 27 5.06 -1.12 5.98
CA ASP A 27 3.97 -0.19 6.36
C ASP A 27 2.56 -0.61 5.89
N HIS A 28 2.46 -1.57 4.96
CA HIS A 28 1.20 -1.97 4.31
C HIS A 28 0.69 -3.35 4.72
N ILE A 29 1.42 -4.08 5.58
CA ILE A 29 1.06 -5.43 6.02
C ILE A 29 0.49 -5.38 7.44
N ASP A 30 -0.75 -5.85 7.59
CA ASP A 30 -1.40 -6.03 8.88
C ASP A 30 -1.01 -7.39 9.47
N ILE A 31 0.00 -7.39 10.34
CA ILE A 31 0.57 -8.60 10.97
C ILE A 31 -0.52 -9.46 11.64
N SER A 32 -1.57 -8.83 12.19
CA SER A 32 -2.67 -9.56 12.85
C SER A 32 -3.48 -10.43 11.88
N LYS A 33 -3.48 -10.09 10.59
CA LYS A 33 -4.18 -10.81 9.54
C LYS A 33 -3.30 -11.80 8.77
N SER A 34 -1.98 -11.71 8.88
CA SER A 34 -1.06 -12.61 8.18
C SER A 34 -1.27 -14.09 8.53
N ILE A 35 -1.84 -14.38 9.71
CA ILE A 35 -2.24 -15.75 10.11
C ILE A 35 -3.33 -16.35 9.21
N ASN A 36 -4.09 -15.52 8.51
CA ASN A 36 -5.17 -15.96 7.61
C ASN A 36 -4.69 -16.09 6.15
N ASN A 37 -3.43 -15.81 5.87
CA ASN A 37 -2.85 -16.08 4.56
C ASN A 37 -2.80 -17.58 4.31
N ILE A 38 -2.96 -17.98 3.05
CA ILE A 38 -2.87 -19.38 2.64
C ILE A 38 -1.69 -19.53 1.69
N TYR A 39 -0.89 -20.56 1.93
CA TYR A 39 0.26 -20.91 1.10
C TYR A 39 0.09 -22.34 0.61
N GLY A 40 0.60 -22.63 -0.59
CA GLY A 40 0.65 -23.99 -1.10
C GLY A 40 1.76 -24.15 -2.14
N ASN A 41 2.17 -25.39 -2.37
CA ASN A 41 3.20 -25.71 -3.34
C ASN A 41 3.05 -27.12 -3.92
N ILE A 42 3.76 -27.37 -5.01
CA ILE A 42 3.74 -28.62 -5.77
C ILE A 42 4.16 -29.87 -4.97
N TYR A 43 4.88 -29.70 -3.85
CA TYR A 43 5.26 -30.79 -2.97
C TYR A 43 4.32 -30.98 -1.77
N GLU A 44 3.26 -30.18 -1.69
CA GLU A 44 2.30 -30.18 -0.57
C GLU A 44 2.97 -30.02 0.81
N ASP A 45 4.12 -29.32 0.85
CA ASP A 45 4.92 -29.12 2.07
C ASP A 45 4.94 -27.65 2.47
N GLU A 46 4.01 -27.26 3.35
CA GLU A 46 3.87 -25.89 3.84
C GLU A 46 5.11 -25.36 4.60
N GLY A 47 6.04 -26.24 5.00
CA GLY A 47 7.28 -25.86 5.68
C GLY A 47 8.40 -25.39 4.73
N LEU A 48 8.27 -25.65 3.42
CA LEU A 48 9.28 -25.25 2.44
C LEU A 48 9.06 -23.82 1.97
N LYS A 49 10.17 -23.07 1.90
CA LYS A 49 10.21 -21.74 1.30
C LYS A 49 9.98 -21.84 -0.19
N PHE A 50 9.30 -20.87 -0.79
CA PHE A 50 8.95 -20.92 -2.22
C PHE A 50 10.19 -21.03 -3.09
N LYS A 51 11.25 -20.28 -2.78
CA LYS A 51 12.51 -20.38 -3.52
C LYS A 51 13.14 -21.78 -3.43
N ASP A 52 13.02 -22.46 -2.30
CA ASP A 52 13.57 -23.80 -2.10
C ASP A 52 12.73 -24.85 -2.85
N VAL A 53 11.40 -24.70 -2.84
CA VAL A 53 10.46 -25.46 -3.70
C VAL A 53 10.84 -25.32 -5.17
N GLU A 54 10.99 -24.09 -5.65
CA GLU A 54 11.30 -23.81 -7.05
C GLU A 54 12.67 -24.39 -7.46
N LEU A 55 13.71 -24.18 -6.64
CA LEU A 55 15.04 -24.73 -6.93
C LEU A 55 15.05 -26.26 -6.88
N LYS A 56 14.29 -26.87 -5.97
CA LYS A 56 14.11 -28.33 -5.91
C LYS A 56 13.47 -28.84 -7.19
N TYR A 57 12.38 -28.22 -7.65
CA TYR A 57 11.73 -28.56 -8.92
C TYR A 57 12.68 -28.42 -10.10
N TYR A 58 13.43 -27.31 -10.17
CA TYR A 58 14.38 -27.08 -11.26
C TYR A 58 15.52 -28.11 -11.27
N LYS A 59 15.97 -28.54 -10.10
CA LYS A 59 16.99 -29.57 -9.96
C LYS A 59 16.47 -30.94 -10.42
N GLU A 60 15.25 -31.30 -10.01
CA GLU A 60 14.60 -32.56 -10.39
C GLU A 60 14.32 -32.64 -11.89
N GLN A 61 13.79 -31.57 -12.50
CA GLN A 61 13.35 -31.59 -13.90
C GLN A 61 14.46 -31.26 -14.90
N TYR A 62 15.40 -30.37 -14.56
CA TYR A 62 16.40 -29.87 -15.51
C TYR A 62 17.84 -30.26 -15.18
N GLY A 63 18.08 -30.88 -14.01
CA GLY A 63 19.42 -31.17 -13.51
C GLY A 63 20.23 -32.10 -14.39
N GLU A 64 19.64 -33.20 -14.84
CA GLU A 64 20.34 -34.17 -15.70
C GLU A 64 20.75 -33.55 -17.04
N ARG A 65 19.83 -32.83 -17.68
CA ARG A 65 20.08 -32.11 -18.93
C ARG A 65 21.21 -31.08 -18.77
N ILE A 66 21.16 -30.27 -17.71
CA ILE A 66 22.20 -29.26 -17.44
C ILE A 66 23.56 -29.94 -17.20
N LYS A 67 23.59 -31.07 -16.50
CA LYS A 67 24.80 -31.86 -16.30
C LYS A 67 25.38 -32.34 -17.64
N HIS A 68 24.55 -32.91 -18.52
CA HIS A 68 24.99 -33.39 -19.83
C HIS A 68 25.54 -32.26 -20.73
N ILE A 69 24.88 -31.11 -20.73
CA ILE A 69 25.34 -29.91 -21.44
C ILE A 69 26.70 -29.44 -20.89
N ASN A 70 26.85 -29.39 -19.56
CA ASN A 70 28.09 -29.00 -18.92
C ASN A 70 29.23 -29.96 -19.23
N GLU A 71 28.98 -31.28 -19.21
CA GLU A 71 29.98 -32.29 -19.61
C GLU A 71 30.46 -32.09 -21.04
N THR A 72 29.54 -31.74 -21.95
CA THR A 72 29.85 -31.40 -23.34
C THR A 72 30.72 -30.15 -23.44
N TYR A 73 30.39 -29.09 -22.71
CA TYR A 73 31.22 -27.89 -22.66
C TYR A 73 32.60 -28.14 -22.05
N ILE A 74 32.69 -28.94 -20.99
CA ILE A 74 33.98 -29.31 -20.38
C ILE A 74 34.85 -30.06 -21.39
N LYS A 75 34.29 -31.04 -22.11
CA LYS A 75 35.00 -31.79 -23.17
C LYS A 75 35.48 -30.85 -24.30
N ALA A 76 34.65 -29.87 -24.66
CA ALA A 76 34.99 -28.84 -25.64
C ALA A 76 35.88 -27.70 -25.09
N ARG A 77 36.39 -27.82 -23.85
CA ARG A 77 37.24 -26.81 -23.17
C ARG A 77 36.57 -25.45 -22.93
N HIS A 78 35.24 -25.40 -22.86
CA HIS A 78 34.43 -24.22 -22.61
C HIS A 78 33.81 -24.20 -21.20
N LYS A 79 34.63 -24.35 -20.15
CA LYS A 79 34.15 -24.43 -18.75
C LYS A 79 33.38 -23.18 -18.31
N GLU A 80 33.65 -22.02 -18.91
CA GLU A 80 32.97 -20.75 -18.67
C GLU A 80 31.48 -20.77 -19.05
N ARG A 81 31.08 -21.68 -19.96
CA ARG A 81 29.70 -21.85 -20.41
C ARG A 81 28.88 -22.75 -19.49
N CYS A 82 29.52 -23.44 -18.55
CA CYS A 82 28.83 -24.29 -17.60
C CYS A 82 27.80 -23.49 -16.78
N MET A 83 26.68 -24.15 -16.48
CA MET A 83 25.55 -23.56 -15.80
C MET A 83 25.19 -24.37 -14.57
N THR A 84 24.96 -23.71 -13.44
CA THR A 84 24.38 -24.35 -12.26
C THR A 84 22.84 -24.25 -12.33
N ILE A 85 22.15 -25.00 -11.48
CA ILE A 85 20.69 -24.93 -11.36
C ILE A 85 20.25 -23.51 -11.00
N GLU A 86 20.95 -22.86 -10.08
CA GLU A 86 20.63 -21.51 -9.62
C GLU A 86 20.81 -20.48 -10.75
N LYS A 87 21.88 -20.61 -11.54
CA LYS A 87 22.09 -19.76 -12.72
C LYS A 87 21.04 -20.02 -13.80
N TYR A 88 20.61 -21.27 -13.97
CA TYR A 88 19.51 -21.60 -14.88
C TYR A 88 18.18 -21.01 -14.42
N TYR A 89 17.85 -21.14 -13.13
CA TYR A 89 16.69 -20.53 -12.47
C TYR A 89 16.67 -19.01 -12.66
N LEU A 90 17.79 -18.31 -12.43
CA LEU A 90 17.87 -16.86 -12.63
C LEU A 90 17.68 -16.44 -14.09
N LYS A 91 18.11 -17.26 -15.05
CA LYS A 91 17.93 -17.02 -16.48
C LYS A 91 16.50 -17.32 -16.94
N HIS A 92 15.83 -18.24 -16.28
CA HIS A 92 14.50 -18.73 -16.60
C HIS A 92 13.60 -18.73 -15.36
N PRO A 93 13.32 -17.56 -14.76
CA PRO A 93 12.53 -17.51 -13.53
C PRO A 93 11.08 -17.94 -13.81
N PRO A 94 10.40 -18.54 -12.83
CA PRO A 94 8.97 -18.81 -12.93
C PRO A 94 8.16 -17.56 -13.25
N GLU A 95 7.05 -17.76 -13.97
CA GLU A 95 6.09 -16.71 -14.26
C GLU A 95 5.11 -16.58 -13.10
N GLU A 96 4.87 -15.37 -12.64
CA GLU A 96 3.89 -15.07 -11.60
C GLU A 96 2.60 -14.56 -12.22
N THR A 97 1.46 -15.15 -11.84
CA THR A 97 0.13 -14.60 -12.04
C THR A 97 -0.34 -13.94 -10.75
N ILE A 98 -0.76 -12.68 -10.84
CA ILE A 98 -1.40 -11.94 -9.76
C ILE A 98 -2.90 -11.88 -10.03
N LEU A 99 -3.69 -12.39 -9.09
CA LEU A 99 -5.16 -12.32 -9.10
C LEU A 99 -5.66 -11.37 -8.02
N GLN A 100 -6.69 -10.58 -8.34
CA GLN A 100 -7.36 -9.69 -7.38
C GLN A 100 -8.81 -9.46 -7.82
N ILE A 101 -9.71 -9.35 -6.84
CA ILE A 101 -11.11 -8.93 -7.03
C ILE A 101 -11.32 -7.67 -6.19
N GLY A 102 -11.81 -6.62 -6.83
CA GLY A 102 -12.09 -5.34 -6.20
C GLY A 102 -10.94 -4.34 -6.24
N THR A 103 -11.03 -3.33 -5.38
CA THR A 103 -10.05 -2.25 -5.19
C THR A 103 -9.88 -1.98 -3.70
N MET A 104 -8.93 -1.13 -3.30
CA MET A 104 -8.71 -0.79 -1.88
C MET A 104 -9.97 -0.34 -1.12
N ASN A 105 -10.97 0.21 -1.82
CA ASN A 105 -12.21 0.72 -1.24
C ASN A 105 -13.43 -0.20 -1.43
N ASP A 106 -13.27 -1.27 -2.22
CA ASP A 106 -14.36 -2.19 -2.59
C ASP A 106 -13.77 -3.59 -2.73
N ASN A 107 -13.68 -4.31 -1.60
CA ASN A 107 -13.07 -5.64 -1.52
C ASN A 107 -14.15 -6.71 -1.31
N ILE A 108 -13.90 -7.89 -1.88
CA ILE A 108 -14.73 -9.07 -1.67
C ILE A 108 -14.42 -9.74 -0.31
N ASN A 109 -15.36 -10.54 0.19
CA ASN A 109 -15.11 -11.42 1.33
C ASN A 109 -13.89 -12.33 1.05
N PRO A 110 -12.89 -12.39 1.95
CA PRO A 110 -11.70 -13.21 1.78
C PRO A 110 -11.97 -14.69 1.49
N GLU A 111 -13.02 -15.28 2.07
CA GLU A 111 -13.33 -16.70 1.87
C GLU A 111 -13.81 -16.97 0.44
N ILE A 112 -14.67 -16.10 -0.08
CA ILE A 112 -15.11 -16.16 -1.47
C ILE A 112 -13.92 -15.94 -2.42
N PHE A 113 -13.01 -15.02 -2.08
CA PHE A 113 -11.80 -14.80 -2.86
C PHE A 113 -10.93 -16.05 -2.95
N LYS A 114 -10.68 -16.72 -1.82
CA LYS A 114 -9.90 -17.98 -1.77
C LYS A 114 -10.52 -19.04 -2.66
N ASP A 115 -11.82 -19.25 -2.55
CA ASP A 115 -12.53 -20.22 -3.37
C ASP A 115 -12.37 -19.93 -4.87
N CYS A 116 -12.53 -18.66 -5.28
CA CYS A 116 -12.31 -18.26 -6.67
C CYS A 116 -10.88 -18.58 -7.12
N VAL A 117 -9.87 -18.30 -6.30
CA VAL A 117 -8.46 -18.61 -6.60
C VAL A 117 -8.26 -20.12 -6.76
N MET A 118 -8.88 -20.94 -5.90
CA MET A 118 -8.82 -22.41 -6.03
C MET A 118 -9.48 -22.91 -7.31
N ASP A 119 -10.61 -22.34 -7.72
CA ASP A 119 -11.24 -22.68 -9.00
C ASP A 119 -10.36 -22.25 -10.18
N TYR A 120 -9.66 -21.11 -10.08
CA TYR A 120 -8.69 -20.70 -11.09
C TYR A 120 -7.47 -21.64 -11.18
N LEU A 121 -6.97 -22.15 -10.05
CA LEU A 121 -5.91 -23.16 -10.02
C LEU A 121 -6.36 -24.45 -10.71
N LYS A 122 -7.57 -24.93 -10.45
CA LYS A 122 -8.16 -26.10 -11.16
C LYS A 122 -8.28 -25.87 -12.66
N GLU A 123 -8.60 -24.66 -13.10
CA GLU A 123 -8.59 -24.33 -14.54
C GLU A 123 -7.18 -24.36 -15.13
N LEU A 124 -6.16 -23.92 -14.39
CA LEU A 124 -4.76 -24.02 -14.82
C LEU A 124 -4.27 -25.47 -14.88
N GLU A 125 -4.71 -26.34 -13.97
CA GLU A 125 -4.32 -27.76 -13.94
C GLU A 125 -4.65 -28.50 -15.24
N LYS A 126 -5.65 -28.06 -16.00
CA LYS A 126 -5.97 -28.62 -17.33
C LYS A 126 -4.82 -28.52 -18.32
N TYR A 127 -3.82 -27.67 -18.05
CA TYR A 127 -2.65 -27.44 -18.88
C TYR A 127 -1.35 -27.98 -18.24
N ASN A 128 -1.46 -28.84 -17.22
CA ASN A 128 -0.33 -29.33 -16.42
C ASN A 128 0.72 -30.15 -17.21
N SER A 129 0.44 -30.54 -18.46
CA SER A 129 1.42 -31.20 -19.31
C SER A 129 2.61 -30.28 -19.66
N ASN A 130 2.39 -28.96 -19.64
CA ASN A 130 3.37 -27.96 -20.04
C ASN A 130 3.33 -26.66 -19.21
N CYS A 131 2.43 -26.59 -18.22
CA CYS A 131 2.25 -25.47 -17.30
C CYS A 131 2.22 -25.99 -15.86
N HIS A 132 3.33 -25.85 -15.13
CA HIS A 132 3.50 -26.43 -13.81
C HIS A 132 3.37 -25.35 -12.75
N VAL A 133 2.30 -25.37 -11.95
CA VAL A 133 2.20 -24.51 -10.78
C VAL A 133 3.17 -25.02 -9.72
N LEU A 134 4.12 -24.17 -9.33
CA LEU A 134 5.17 -24.52 -8.38
C LEU A 134 4.76 -24.17 -6.95
N ASP A 135 4.20 -22.97 -6.79
CA ASP A 135 3.77 -22.42 -5.51
C ASP A 135 2.72 -21.32 -5.70
N TRP A 136 1.92 -21.10 -4.66
CA TRP A 136 0.96 -20.01 -4.62
C TRP A 136 0.76 -19.47 -3.20
N ALA A 137 0.45 -18.19 -3.11
CA ALA A 137 0.11 -17.50 -1.88
C ALA A 137 -1.17 -16.68 -2.06
N ILE A 138 -2.05 -16.71 -1.07
CA ILE A 138 -3.25 -15.88 -0.97
C ILE A 138 -3.05 -14.95 0.22
N HIS A 139 -2.85 -13.67 -0.06
CA HIS A 139 -2.65 -12.64 0.94
C HIS A 139 -3.96 -11.94 1.25
N VAL A 140 -4.32 -11.93 2.53
CA VAL A 140 -5.49 -11.23 3.08
C VAL A 140 -5.09 -10.20 4.15
N ASP A 141 -3.78 -10.06 4.35
CA ASP A 141 -3.13 -9.15 5.30
C ASP A 141 -2.80 -7.78 4.72
N GLU A 142 -3.04 -7.57 3.43
CA GLU A 142 -2.86 -6.30 2.76
C GLU A 142 -4.21 -5.59 2.51
N LYS A 143 -4.17 -4.33 2.05
CA LYS A 143 -5.37 -3.49 1.81
C LYS A 143 -6.42 -4.11 0.89
N SER A 144 -5.99 -4.98 -0.03
CA SER A 144 -6.88 -5.73 -0.91
C SER A 144 -6.42 -7.18 -0.98
N PRO A 145 -7.31 -8.16 -0.75
CA PRO A 145 -7.00 -9.56 -0.97
C PRO A 145 -6.50 -9.81 -2.38
N HIS A 146 -5.37 -10.49 -2.50
CA HIS A 146 -4.79 -10.84 -3.79
C HIS A 146 -4.01 -12.15 -3.67
N ALA A 147 -3.82 -12.84 -4.80
CA ALA A 147 -3.08 -14.07 -4.86
C ALA A 147 -1.91 -13.97 -5.82
N HIS A 148 -0.81 -14.64 -5.48
CA HIS A 148 0.36 -14.84 -6.32
C HIS A 148 0.45 -16.32 -6.66
N ILE A 149 0.53 -16.65 -7.95
CA ILE A 149 0.64 -18.03 -8.44
C ILE A 149 1.90 -18.11 -9.30
N ARG A 150 2.89 -18.90 -8.89
CA ARG A 150 4.16 -19.04 -9.59
C ARG A 150 4.18 -20.35 -10.37
N LYS A 151 4.52 -20.26 -11.65
CA LYS A 151 4.45 -21.41 -12.56
C LYS A 151 5.60 -21.46 -13.56
N CYS A 152 6.03 -22.68 -13.89
CA CYS A 152 7.01 -22.96 -14.92
C CYS A 152 6.34 -23.40 -16.22
N TRP A 153 6.93 -23.03 -17.36
CA TRP A 153 6.43 -23.40 -18.67
C TRP A 153 7.51 -24.13 -19.45
N ASP A 154 7.29 -25.41 -19.73
CA ASP A 154 8.26 -26.25 -20.43
C ASP A 154 7.62 -27.08 -21.53
N TYR A 155 8.47 -27.62 -22.41
CA TYR A 155 8.06 -28.54 -23.45
C TYR A 155 9.19 -29.52 -23.73
N THR A 156 8.82 -30.71 -24.19
CA THR A 156 9.77 -31.69 -24.69
C THR A 156 10.13 -31.38 -26.15
N ASN A 157 11.43 -31.19 -26.41
CA ASN A 157 11.94 -30.96 -27.77
C ASN A 157 12.01 -32.28 -28.57
N GLU A 158 12.42 -32.19 -29.84
CA GLU A 158 12.55 -33.34 -30.74
C GLU A 158 13.58 -34.40 -30.25
N ASN A 159 14.52 -33.99 -29.41
CA ASN A 159 15.55 -34.87 -28.84
C ASN A 159 15.10 -35.54 -27.54
N GLY A 160 13.88 -35.28 -27.06
CA GLY A 160 13.38 -35.78 -25.78
C GLY A 160 13.77 -34.94 -24.57
N ASP A 161 14.46 -33.81 -24.75
CA ASP A 161 14.86 -32.93 -23.65
C ASP A 161 13.71 -32.02 -23.22
N LEU A 162 13.53 -31.86 -21.91
CA LEU A 162 12.63 -30.87 -21.34
C LEU A 162 13.29 -29.47 -21.33
N ILE A 163 12.63 -28.48 -21.93
CA ILE A 163 13.15 -27.11 -22.08
C ILE A 163 12.10 -26.08 -21.67
N ILE A 164 12.50 -25.11 -20.85
CA ILE A 164 11.65 -23.98 -20.46
C ILE A 164 11.42 -23.05 -21.66
N SER A 165 10.18 -22.94 -22.11
CA SER A 165 9.73 -21.95 -23.11
C SER A 165 8.21 -21.86 -23.14
N LYS A 166 7.64 -20.75 -22.64
CA LYS A 166 6.18 -20.52 -22.67
C LYS A 166 5.59 -20.57 -24.07
N GLU A 167 6.23 -19.96 -25.06
CA GLU A 167 5.67 -19.94 -26.41
C GLU A 167 5.60 -21.34 -27.03
N LYS A 168 6.61 -22.18 -26.78
CA LYS A 168 6.65 -23.56 -27.27
C LYS A 168 5.74 -24.49 -26.46
N ALA A 169 5.68 -24.30 -25.15
CA ALA A 169 4.72 -24.96 -24.28
C ALA A 169 3.27 -24.74 -24.76
N LEU A 170 2.90 -23.47 -25.01
CA LEU A 170 1.58 -23.12 -25.52
C LEU A 170 1.32 -23.66 -26.93
N GLU A 171 2.34 -23.71 -27.79
CA GLU A 171 2.24 -24.38 -29.09
C GLU A 171 1.94 -25.88 -28.95
N LYS A 172 2.59 -26.58 -28.02
CA LYS A 172 2.33 -28.00 -27.74
C LYS A 172 0.97 -28.26 -27.11
N LEU A 173 0.47 -27.30 -26.32
CA LEU A 173 -0.89 -27.30 -25.78
C LEU A 173 -1.97 -26.96 -26.83
N GLY A 174 -1.59 -26.67 -28.07
CA GLY A 174 -2.54 -26.43 -29.18
C GLY A 174 -3.06 -24.99 -29.27
N PHE A 175 -2.46 -24.03 -28.57
CA PHE A 175 -2.86 -22.63 -28.70
C PHE A 175 -2.40 -22.04 -30.04
N SER A 176 -3.30 -21.31 -30.69
CA SER A 176 -3.00 -20.49 -31.86
C SER A 176 -2.56 -19.09 -31.46
N ARG A 177 -1.95 -18.39 -32.42
CA ARG A 177 -1.67 -16.95 -32.29
C ARG A 177 -3.01 -16.19 -32.35
N VAL A 178 -2.98 -14.91 -31.98
CA VAL A 178 -4.17 -14.06 -32.04
C VAL A 178 -4.69 -13.97 -33.48
N ASP A 179 -3.76 -13.83 -34.44
CA ASP A 179 -4.01 -13.87 -35.86
C ASP A 179 -3.00 -14.82 -36.53
N GLU A 180 -3.50 -15.91 -37.12
CA GLU A 180 -2.68 -16.92 -37.79
C GLU A 180 -2.09 -16.43 -39.12
N HIS A 181 -2.69 -15.40 -39.73
CA HIS A 181 -2.23 -14.80 -40.98
C HIS A 181 -1.09 -13.81 -40.77
N LEU A 182 -0.90 -13.31 -39.55
CA LEU A 182 0.20 -12.42 -39.20
C LEU A 182 1.43 -13.18 -38.70
N PRO A 183 2.65 -12.66 -38.97
CA PRO A 183 3.87 -13.25 -38.42
C PRO A 183 3.88 -13.17 -36.89
N GLN A 184 4.68 -14.06 -36.27
CA GLN A 184 4.89 -14.03 -34.84
C GLN A 184 5.54 -12.72 -34.42
N GLY A 185 4.98 -12.06 -33.41
CA GLY A 185 5.51 -10.80 -32.91
C GLY A 185 5.14 -10.55 -31.46
N ARG A 186 5.53 -9.38 -30.95
CA ARG A 186 5.26 -8.97 -29.57
C ARG A 186 3.76 -8.94 -29.24
N ARG A 187 2.92 -8.55 -30.19
CA ARG A 187 1.45 -8.48 -30.05
C ARG A 187 0.72 -9.69 -30.63
N ASN A 188 1.36 -10.45 -31.52
CA ASN A 188 0.79 -11.64 -32.13
C ASN A 188 1.58 -12.90 -31.75
N ASN A 189 1.29 -13.46 -30.59
CA ASN A 189 1.90 -14.69 -30.09
C ASN A 189 0.88 -15.47 -29.22
N ARG A 190 1.18 -16.73 -28.93
CA ARG A 190 0.26 -17.61 -28.19
C ARG A 190 0.08 -17.19 -26.74
N THR A 191 1.09 -16.54 -26.17
CA THR A 191 0.99 -15.97 -24.82
C THR A 191 -0.13 -14.93 -24.73
N VAL A 192 -0.29 -14.06 -25.73
CA VAL A 192 -1.39 -13.08 -25.75
C VAL A 192 -2.74 -13.78 -25.79
N SER A 193 -2.90 -14.81 -26.63
CA SER A 193 -4.13 -15.60 -26.73
C SER A 193 -4.46 -16.32 -25.42
N PHE A 194 -3.49 -17.05 -24.85
CA PHE A 194 -3.65 -17.78 -23.59
C PHE A 194 -3.99 -16.84 -22.43
N ASP A 195 -3.24 -15.74 -22.29
CA ASP A 195 -3.46 -14.78 -21.21
C ASP A 195 -4.83 -14.08 -21.36
N ALA A 196 -5.34 -13.90 -22.57
CA ALA A 196 -6.69 -13.39 -22.79
C ALA A 196 -7.76 -14.39 -22.37
N MET A 197 -7.60 -15.66 -22.75
CA MET A 197 -8.49 -16.74 -22.35
C MET A 197 -8.55 -16.90 -20.81
N MET A 198 -7.40 -16.94 -20.13
CA MET A 198 -7.37 -17.06 -18.67
C MET A 198 -7.94 -15.83 -17.95
N ARG A 199 -7.82 -14.62 -18.53
CA ARG A 199 -8.49 -13.42 -18.01
C ARG A 199 -10.01 -13.53 -18.10
N GLU A 200 -10.53 -14.06 -19.20
CA GLU A 200 -11.98 -14.30 -19.33
C GLU A 200 -12.43 -15.38 -18.34
N LYS A 201 -11.70 -16.49 -18.22
CA LYS A 201 -11.99 -17.55 -17.24
C LYS A 201 -12.01 -17.02 -15.81
N TRP A 202 -11.06 -16.16 -15.45
CA TRP A 202 -11.08 -15.49 -14.15
C TRP A 202 -12.34 -14.66 -13.94
N THR A 203 -12.77 -13.92 -14.97
CA THR A 203 -14.00 -13.13 -14.93
C THR A 203 -15.22 -14.02 -14.75
N GLU A 204 -15.33 -15.11 -15.52
CA GLU A 204 -16.42 -16.09 -15.42
C GLU A 204 -16.51 -16.74 -14.04
N ILE A 205 -15.37 -17.13 -13.44
CA ILE A 205 -15.31 -17.70 -12.08
C ILE A 205 -15.92 -16.74 -11.07
N VAL A 206 -15.60 -15.44 -11.17
CA VAL A 206 -16.10 -14.43 -10.24
C VAL A 206 -17.58 -14.11 -10.48
N GLU A 207 -18.01 -14.04 -11.75
CA GLU A 207 -19.42 -13.84 -12.10
C GLU A 207 -20.29 -15.02 -11.62
N ALA A 208 -19.79 -16.25 -11.66
CA ALA A 208 -20.48 -17.43 -11.15
C ALA A 208 -20.76 -17.37 -9.63
N ARG A 209 -20.05 -16.51 -8.88
CA ARG A 209 -20.31 -16.22 -7.45
C ARG A 209 -21.29 -15.06 -7.23
N GLY A 210 -21.93 -14.55 -8.29
CA GLY A 210 -22.98 -13.53 -8.22
C GLY A 210 -22.48 -12.09 -8.29
N PHE A 211 -21.20 -11.86 -8.61
CA PHE A 211 -20.65 -10.51 -8.73
C PHE A 211 -20.78 -9.98 -10.15
N VAL A 212 -21.33 -8.77 -10.28
CA VAL A 212 -21.36 -8.07 -11.57
C VAL A 212 -19.99 -7.45 -11.82
N ILE A 213 -19.28 -7.94 -12.84
CA ILE A 213 -17.95 -7.44 -13.21
C ILE A 213 -18.07 -6.35 -14.27
N GLU A 214 -17.31 -5.28 -14.08
CA GLU A 214 -17.15 -4.26 -15.11
C GLU A 214 -16.31 -4.84 -16.25
N ARG A 215 -16.99 -5.35 -17.29
CA ARG A 215 -16.36 -5.94 -18.47
C ARG A 215 -15.66 -4.92 -19.36
N LYS A 216 -15.92 -3.62 -19.17
CA LYS A 216 -15.29 -2.57 -19.95
C LYS A 216 -13.79 -2.65 -19.78
N THR A 217 -13.13 -3.17 -20.80
CA THR A 217 -11.70 -3.09 -20.90
C THR A 217 -11.34 -1.62 -21.09
N GLU A 218 -10.20 -1.19 -20.53
CA GLU A 218 -9.66 0.15 -20.84
C GLU A 218 -9.42 0.34 -22.36
N ARG A 219 -9.43 -0.76 -23.14
CA ARG A 219 -9.47 -0.82 -24.61
C ARG A 219 -10.79 -0.34 -25.21
N GLU A 220 -11.93 -0.71 -24.63
CA GLU A 220 -13.25 -0.26 -25.08
C GLU A 220 -13.56 1.18 -24.65
N ILE A 221 -12.98 1.62 -23.53
CA ILE A 221 -13.15 2.99 -23.02
C ILE A 221 -12.23 3.97 -23.75
N ASN A 222 -11.07 3.54 -24.26
CA ASN A 222 -10.10 4.41 -24.92
C ASN A 222 -9.37 3.71 -26.10
N PRO A 223 -9.98 3.66 -27.29
CA PRO A 223 -9.42 3.01 -28.48
C PRO A 223 -8.10 3.63 -28.96
N GLU A 224 -7.86 4.91 -28.70
CA GLU A 224 -6.67 5.67 -29.13
C GLU A 224 -5.37 5.23 -28.46
N ARG A 225 -5.44 4.32 -27.48
CA ARG A 225 -4.27 3.84 -26.74
C ARG A 225 -3.38 2.89 -27.56
N GLU A 226 -3.86 2.37 -28.68
CA GLU A 226 -3.11 1.42 -29.52
C GLU A 226 -2.08 2.10 -30.45
N ASP A 227 -2.33 3.37 -30.79
CA ASP A 227 -1.50 4.20 -31.68
C ASP A 227 -0.55 5.14 -30.94
N MET A 228 -0.70 5.27 -29.62
CA MET A 228 0.20 6.12 -28.84
C MET A 228 1.56 5.46 -28.63
N ASP A 229 2.59 6.05 -29.22
CA ASP A 229 3.97 5.80 -28.83
C ASP A 229 4.15 6.11 -27.33
N ILE A 230 5.13 5.46 -26.69
CA ILE A 230 5.48 5.65 -25.27
C ILE A 230 5.64 7.14 -24.95
N HIS A 231 6.11 7.94 -25.90
CA HIS A 231 6.22 9.39 -25.78
C HIS A 231 4.85 10.08 -25.62
N GLN A 232 3.88 9.76 -26.46
CA GLN A 232 2.54 10.35 -26.42
C GLN A 232 1.78 9.95 -25.15
N PHE A 233 1.97 8.70 -24.70
CA PHE A 233 1.44 8.25 -23.41
C PHE A 233 2.04 9.04 -22.23
N LYS A 234 3.36 9.27 -22.25
CA LYS A 234 4.04 10.08 -21.22
C LYS A 234 3.58 11.53 -21.25
N GLU A 235 3.41 12.13 -22.42
CA GLU A 235 2.91 13.50 -22.56
C GLU A 235 1.47 13.64 -22.06
N ARG A 236 0.61 12.67 -22.35
CA ARG A 236 -0.77 12.70 -21.84
C ARG A 236 -0.80 12.55 -20.32
N LYS A 237 -0.02 11.61 -19.77
CA LYS A 237 0.14 11.47 -18.31
C LYS A 237 0.72 12.72 -17.67
N LEU A 238 1.64 13.40 -18.34
CA LEU A 238 2.17 14.67 -17.90
C LEU A 238 1.08 15.75 -17.87
N LYS A 239 0.23 15.83 -18.89
CA LYS A 239 -0.92 16.76 -18.91
C LYS A 239 -1.94 16.47 -17.80
N GLU A 240 -2.33 15.21 -17.63
CA GLU A 240 -3.23 14.77 -16.55
C GLU A 240 -2.63 15.13 -15.17
N ASN A 241 -1.33 14.86 -14.96
CA ASN A 241 -0.65 15.22 -13.72
C ASN A 241 -0.54 16.74 -13.53
N LEU A 242 -0.36 17.51 -14.60
CA LEU A 242 -0.33 18.98 -14.53
C LEU A 242 -1.70 19.57 -14.15
N GLU A 243 -2.79 18.99 -14.62
CA GLU A 243 -4.15 19.37 -14.20
C GLU A 243 -4.37 19.07 -12.73
N ILE A 244 -3.99 17.87 -12.27
CA ILE A 244 -4.05 17.49 -10.84
C ILE A 244 -3.20 18.45 -9.99
N ILE A 245 -1.99 18.79 -10.43
CA ILE A 245 -1.13 19.75 -9.72
C ILE A 245 -1.82 21.12 -9.62
N ARG A 246 -2.46 21.60 -10.69
CA ARG A 246 -3.19 22.88 -10.66
C ARG A 246 -4.35 22.85 -9.65
N GLU A 247 -5.11 21.76 -9.61
CA GLU A 247 -6.18 21.60 -8.62
C GLU A 247 -5.63 21.65 -7.18
N TYR A 248 -4.52 20.94 -6.92
CA TYR A 248 -3.87 21.00 -5.61
C TYR A 248 -3.31 22.38 -5.29
N GLN A 249 -2.77 23.12 -6.27
CA GLN A 249 -2.30 24.49 -6.07
C GLN A 249 -3.44 25.44 -5.67
N VAL A 250 -4.61 25.34 -6.31
CA VAL A 250 -5.80 26.11 -5.92
C VAL A 250 -6.20 25.77 -4.48
N LYS A 251 -6.21 24.49 -4.13
CA LYS A 251 -6.58 24.04 -2.78
C LYS A 251 -5.58 24.49 -1.71
N VAL A 252 -4.29 24.50 -2.01
CA VAL A 252 -3.25 25.04 -1.13
C VAL A 252 -3.48 26.53 -0.90
N GLN A 253 -3.72 27.31 -1.97
CA GLN A 253 -3.99 28.74 -1.85
C GLN A 253 -5.22 29.04 -1.00
N GLU A 254 -6.28 28.22 -1.13
CA GLU A 254 -7.49 28.36 -0.32
C GLU A 254 -7.22 28.07 1.16
N LEU A 255 -6.42 27.05 1.47
CA LEU A 255 -6.00 26.74 2.85
C LEU A 255 -5.09 27.82 3.44
N GLU A 256 -4.17 28.39 2.66
CA GLU A 256 -3.31 29.51 3.10
C GLU A 256 -4.13 30.76 3.43
N ASN A 257 -5.17 31.04 2.65
CA ASN A 257 -6.10 32.14 2.94
C ASN A 257 -6.88 31.88 4.24
N GLN A 258 -7.36 30.65 4.46
CA GLN A 258 -8.04 30.27 5.71
C GLN A 258 -7.11 30.40 6.92
N ILE A 259 -5.84 30.00 6.80
CA ILE A 259 -4.84 30.17 7.86
C ILE A 259 -4.65 31.66 8.16
N THR A 260 -4.49 32.50 7.14
CA THR A 260 -4.31 33.95 7.30
C THR A 260 -5.50 34.59 8.01
N GLU A 261 -6.72 34.19 7.65
CA GLU A 261 -7.94 34.67 8.31
C GLU A 261 -8.00 34.23 9.78
N LYS A 262 -7.66 32.96 10.07
CA LYS A 262 -7.62 32.43 11.44
C LYS A 262 -6.55 33.11 12.29
N ASP A 263 -5.40 33.42 11.72
CA ASP A 263 -4.35 34.17 12.41
C ASP A 263 -4.77 35.61 12.71
N SER A 264 -5.50 36.27 11.80
CA SER A 264 -6.07 37.59 12.08
C SER A 264 -7.10 37.54 13.20
N GLN A 265 -8.01 36.56 13.18
CA GLN A 265 -8.99 36.33 14.25
C GLN A 265 -8.30 36.11 15.59
N LYS A 266 -7.23 35.29 15.62
CA LYS A 266 -6.44 35.04 16.82
C LYS A 266 -5.82 36.33 17.37
N ARG A 267 -5.21 37.16 16.53
CA ARG A 267 -4.61 38.45 16.95
C ARG A 267 -5.65 39.41 17.51
N GLU A 268 -6.85 39.47 16.92
CA GLU A 268 -7.95 40.29 17.46
C GLU A 268 -8.40 39.83 18.85
N ILE A 269 -8.50 38.51 19.06
CA ILE A 269 -8.85 37.93 20.36
C ILE A 269 -7.77 38.26 21.39
N GLU A 270 -6.50 38.07 21.04
CA GLU A 270 -5.37 38.40 21.93
C GLU A 270 -5.33 39.89 22.27
N ALA A 271 -5.57 40.78 21.31
CA ALA A 271 -5.64 42.23 21.54
C ALA A 271 -6.79 42.62 22.47
N ARG A 272 -7.97 42.00 22.33
CA ARG A 272 -9.11 42.24 23.24
C ARG A 272 -8.81 41.75 24.65
N ALA A 273 -8.25 40.56 24.80
CA ALA A 273 -7.87 40.01 26.10
C ALA A 273 -6.82 40.88 26.81
N GLU A 274 -5.88 41.46 26.07
CA GLU A 274 -4.88 42.37 26.60
C GLU A 274 -5.49 43.68 27.12
N VAL A 275 -6.41 44.29 26.36
CA VAL A 275 -7.14 45.50 26.79
C VAL A 275 -7.94 45.22 28.06
N GLU A 276 -8.68 44.12 28.10
CA GLU A 276 -9.46 43.72 29.27
C GLU A 276 -8.56 43.50 30.51
N ARG A 277 -7.38 42.89 30.33
CA ARG A 277 -6.41 42.72 31.40
C ARG A 277 -5.92 44.07 31.97
N ILE A 278 -5.61 45.02 31.09
CA ILE A 278 -5.14 46.37 31.50
C ILE A 278 -6.25 47.13 32.22
N GLU A 279 -7.51 47.04 31.75
CA GLU A 279 -8.65 47.68 32.39
C GLU A 279 -8.90 47.13 33.80
N ASN A 280 -8.89 45.79 33.95
CA ASN A 280 -9.03 45.14 35.24
C ASN A 280 -7.91 45.52 36.23
N GLU A 281 -6.65 45.57 35.78
CA GLU A 281 -5.52 46.01 36.60
C GLU A 281 -5.70 47.46 37.05
N ARG A 282 -6.17 48.34 36.17
CA ARG A 282 -6.44 49.75 36.49
C ARG A 282 -7.56 49.90 37.50
N GLU A 283 -8.66 49.15 37.35
CA GLU A 283 -9.77 49.15 38.33
C GLU A 283 -9.33 48.66 39.70
N PHE A 284 -8.51 47.61 39.72
CA PHE A 284 -7.92 47.09 40.95
C PHE A 284 -7.06 48.15 41.65
N GLN A 285 -6.15 48.81 40.91
CA GLN A 285 -5.32 49.88 41.45
C GLN A 285 -6.14 51.05 42.00
N ASN A 286 -7.18 51.48 41.27
CA ASN A 286 -8.09 52.53 41.73
C ASN A 286 -8.80 52.13 43.03
N THR A 287 -9.22 50.87 43.14
CA THR A 287 -9.86 50.33 44.34
C THR A 287 -8.90 50.33 45.53
N VAL A 288 -7.65 49.89 45.33
CA VAL A 288 -6.60 49.94 46.35
C VAL A 288 -6.35 51.37 46.82
N VAL A 289 -6.24 52.33 45.91
CA VAL A 289 -6.06 53.75 46.25
C VAL A 289 -7.24 54.27 47.08
N ARG A 290 -8.48 53.97 46.68
CA ARG A 290 -9.69 54.37 47.41
C ARG A 290 -9.73 53.78 48.82
N LEU A 291 -9.44 52.50 48.96
CA LEU A 291 -9.39 51.83 50.27
C LEU A 291 -8.31 52.44 51.16
N ASN A 292 -7.13 52.75 50.62
CA ASN A 292 -6.07 53.42 51.36
C ASN A 292 -6.47 54.81 51.85
N GLN A 293 -7.18 55.60 51.03
CA GLN A 293 -7.72 56.89 51.47
C GLN A 293 -8.70 56.73 52.63
N LEU A 294 -9.64 55.78 52.53
CA LEU A 294 -10.58 55.47 53.62
C LEU A 294 -9.85 55.05 54.89
N ILE A 295 -8.82 54.19 54.78
CA ILE A 295 -7.99 53.79 55.94
C ILE A 295 -7.33 55.02 56.58
N ILE A 296 -6.80 55.95 55.78
CA ILE A 296 -6.19 57.19 56.29
C ILE A 296 -7.22 58.04 57.03
N GLU A 297 -8.43 58.19 56.49
CA GLU A 297 -9.52 58.92 57.13
C GLU A 297 -9.95 58.29 58.46
N GLN A 298 -10.14 56.96 58.47
CA GLN A 298 -10.47 56.21 59.67
C GLN A 298 -9.37 56.35 60.73
N ARG A 299 -8.09 56.28 60.34
CA ARG A 299 -6.96 56.53 61.26
C ARG A 299 -6.96 57.95 61.83
N LYS A 300 -7.37 58.96 61.05
CA LYS A 300 -7.53 60.33 61.55
C LYS A 300 -8.66 60.42 62.59
N GLN A 301 -9.81 59.79 62.32
CA GLN A 301 -10.93 59.74 63.26
C GLN A 301 -10.54 59.05 64.56
N ILE A 302 -9.89 57.88 64.49
CA ILE A 302 -9.37 57.17 65.66
C ILE A 302 -8.47 58.10 66.49
N LYS A 303 -7.50 58.77 65.87
CA LYS A 303 -6.62 59.72 66.58
C LYS A 303 -7.37 60.88 67.24
N MET A 304 -8.46 61.36 66.64
CA MET A 304 -9.29 62.42 67.24
C MET A 304 -10.01 61.89 68.49
N LEU A 305 -10.63 60.72 68.38
CA LEU A 305 -11.31 60.05 69.50
C LEU A 305 -10.33 59.72 70.63
N GLU A 306 -9.14 59.22 70.32
CA GLU A 306 -8.08 58.96 71.30
C GLU A 306 -7.71 60.23 72.09
N LYS A 307 -7.54 61.37 71.39
CA LYS A 307 -7.27 62.67 72.03
C LYS A 307 -8.43 63.14 72.89
N GLU A 308 -9.67 62.93 72.47
CA GLU A 308 -10.87 63.28 73.21
C GLU A 308 -11.01 62.46 74.50
N ILE A 309 -10.81 61.14 74.40
CA ILE A 309 -10.74 60.23 75.56
C ILE A 309 -9.67 60.70 76.55
N GLN A 310 -8.48 61.07 76.05
CA GLN A 310 -7.38 61.52 76.90
C GLN A 310 -7.69 62.85 77.62
N ARG A 311 -8.39 63.78 76.96
CA ARG A 311 -8.88 65.04 77.56
C ARG A 311 -9.93 64.78 78.64
N ASN A 312 -10.90 63.91 78.37
CA ASN A 312 -11.95 63.58 79.34
C ASN A 312 -11.39 62.86 80.58
N LYS A 313 -10.36 62.02 80.41
CA LYS A 313 -9.62 61.42 81.54
C LYS A 313 -8.83 62.43 82.39
N HIS A 314 -8.39 63.55 81.83
CA HIS A 314 -7.73 64.61 82.62
C HIS A 314 -8.77 65.43 83.39
N LYS A 315 -9.91 65.77 82.76
CA LYS A 315 -11.02 66.47 83.43
C LYS A 315 -11.58 65.69 84.62
N SER A 316 -11.78 64.38 84.51
CA SER A 316 -12.29 63.60 85.65
C SER A 316 -11.27 63.44 86.78
N LYS A 317 -9.97 63.60 86.50
CA LYS A 317 -8.93 63.64 87.55
C LYS A 317 -8.88 64.98 88.25
N ASP A 318 -9.13 66.08 87.54
CA ASP A 318 -9.21 67.41 88.13
C ASP A 318 -10.49 67.55 89.00
N GLU A 319 -11.61 66.91 88.60
CA GLU A 319 -12.85 66.83 89.40
C GLU A 319 -12.74 65.90 90.62
N GLU A 320 -11.87 64.88 90.61
CA GLU A 320 -11.57 64.03 91.78
C GLU A 320 -10.68 64.72 92.83
N ILE A 321 -10.03 65.84 92.52
CA ILE A 321 -9.17 66.60 93.44
C ILE A 321 -9.96 67.71 94.18
N GLU A 322 -11.18 68.02 93.75
CA GLU A 322 -12.08 69.03 94.36
C GLU A 322 -13.13 68.46 95.34
N LEU A 323 -13.00 67.20 95.74
CA LEU A 323 -13.78 66.53 96.80
C LEU A 323 -12.84 66.06 97.92
#